data_AF-A0A9P7CYM9-F1
#
_entry.id   AF-A0A9P7CYM9-F1
#
_cell.length_a   1.000
_cell.length_b   1.000
_cell.length_c   1.000
_cell.angle_alpha   90.00
_cell.angle_beta   90.00
_cell.angle_gamma   90.00
#
_symmetry.space_group_name_H-M   'P 1'
#
loop_
_entity.id
_entity.type
_entity.pdbx_description
1 polymer ?
#
loop_
_entity_poly.entity_id
_entity_poly.type
_entity_poly.pdbx_seq_one_letter_code
_entity_poly.pdbx_strand_id
1 'polypeptide(L)'
;MSEQEAVFGLRWNDSISVALFTVMSYEYLLLLDQEIKYVWNRPWSLMSCLYLVVRYLGLSLAITWGCWGGMFYIPESVSYDILVVLEWGASVYFCFAEAILIWRLYALCNQSKLLLYVLVGSFLPIVALLIGTDIYLYSRPHAFSVIELVTPNIKYCTFSFNIGPMPAIYTSIPIVCYDVFLVILAAATLMRHFKERREYKMRPNAYMVMIVRYHILYFVLNLTNQVLMVILWAHIPTPAMNLSELFSDTMPFILAPRLIISIWDTHAQDDCVYVSTAFADCVCWTSPPRFEQHEMDSVIPLTWRDGVSCESVHREQS
;
A
#
# COMPACT_ATOMS: atom_id res chain seq x y z
N MET A 1 -17.08 28.56 17.93
CA MET A 1 -17.73 27.86 16.80
C MET A 1 -19.21 28.19 16.89
N SER A 2 -19.79 28.68 15.80
CA SER A 2 -21.25 28.92 15.74
C SER A 2 -22.01 27.61 15.58
N GLU A 3 -23.26 27.54 16.05
CA GLU A 3 -24.11 26.35 15.92
C GLU A 3 -24.29 25.92 14.44
N GLN A 4 -24.34 26.89 13.52
CA GLN A 4 -24.43 26.62 12.09
C GLN A 4 -23.17 25.93 11.52
N GLU A 5 -21.99 26.34 11.96
CA GLU A 5 -20.72 25.71 11.57
C GLU A 5 -20.65 24.26 12.08
N ALA A 6 -21.13 24.02 13.30
CA ALA A 6 -21.18 22.69 13.91
C ALA A 6 -22.09 21.73 13.12
N VAL A 7 -23.32 22.18 12.80
CA VAL A 7 -24.28 21.41 11.99
C VAL A 7 -23.76 21.16 10.57
N PHE A 8 -23.09 22.16 9.97
CA PHE A 8 -22.49 22.01 8.66
C PHE A 8 -21.36 20.96 8.67
N GLY A 9 -20.47 21.02 9.68
CA GLY A 9 -19.40 20.03 9.85
C GLY A 9 -19.94 18.61 10.01
N LEU A 10 -20.96 18.42 10.85
CA LEU A 10 -21.60 17.12 11.06
C LEU A 10 -22.17 16.54 9.75
N ARG A 11 -22.90 17.37 8.97
CA ARG A 11 -23.48 16.93 7.69
C ARG A 11 -22.41 16.50 6.69
N TRP A 12 -21.28 17.21 6.66
CA TRP A 12 -20.15 16.81 5.82
C TRP A 12 -19.56 15.48 6.28
N ASN A 13 -19.36 15.32 7.59
CA ASN A 13 -18.84 14.07 8.12
C ASN A 13 -19.75 12.89 7.76
N ASP A 14 -21.07 12.99 8.00
CA ASP A 14 -22.00 11.92 7.66
C ASP A 14 -21.98 11.57 6.17
N SER A 15 -21.92 12.59 5.31
CA SER A 15 -21.85 12.39 3.86
C SER A 15 -20.56 11.67 3.44
N ILE A 16 -19.45 12.03 4.07
CA ILE A 16 -18.13 11.42 3.86
C ILE A 16 -18.11 9.98 4.38
N SER A 17 -18.64 9.72 5.58
CA SER A 17 -18.76 8.38 6.14
C SER A 17 -19.55 7.46 5.20
N VAL A 18 -20.70 7.90 4.69
CA VAL A 18 -21.50 7.08 3.75
C VAL A 18 -20.72 6.82 2.45
N ALA A 19 -20.01 7.82 1.92
CA ALA A 19 -19.16 7.65 0.75
C ALA A 19 -18.02 6.66 1.02
N LEU A 20 -17.33 6.77 2.15
CA LEU A 20 -16.28 5.85 2.62
C LEU A 20 -16.80 4.42 2.67
N PHE A 21 -17.91 4.17 3.36
CA PHE A 21 -18.51 2.85 3.45
C PHE A 21 -18.88 2.28 2.09
N THR A 22 -19.45 3.11 1.21
CA THR A 22 -19.85 2.68 -0.13
C THR A 22 -18.65 2.28 -0.97
N VAL A 23 -17.62 3.14 -1.03
CA VAL A 23 -16.42 2.88 -1.82
C VAL A 23 -15.67 1.68 -1.25
N MET A 24 -15.43 1.63 0.06
CA MET A 24 -14.74 0.50 0.69
C MET A 24 -15.51 -0.80 0.48
N SER A 25 -16.82 -0.84 0.70
CA SER A 25 -17.60 -2.06 0.48
C SER A 25 -17.54 -2.53 -0.98
N TYR A 26 -17.69 -1.60 -1.92
CA TYR A 26 -17.59 -1.89 -3.36
C TYR A 26 -16.22 -2.48 -3.73
N GLU A 27 -15.16 -1.86 -3.24
CA GLU A 27 -13.78 -2.30 -3.48
C GLU A 27 -13.47 -3.68 -2.91
N TYR A 28 -13.99 -3.97 -1.72
CA TYR A 28 -13.83 -5.28 -1.09
C TYR A 28 -14.53 -6.38 -1.89
N LEU A 29 -15.78 -6.14 -2.29
CA LEU A 29 -16.55 -7.08 -3.09
C LEU A 29 -15.90 -7.35 -4.44
N LEU A 30 -15.37 -6.31 -5.10
CA LEU A 30 -14.73 -6.43 -6.41
C LEU A 30 -13.45 -7.28 -6.36
N LEU A 31 -12.66 -7.14 -5.29
CA LEU A 31 -11.41 -7.89 -5.13
C LEU A 31 -11.58 -9.27 -4.51
N LEU A 32 -12.75 -9.59 -3.94
CA LEU A 32 -12.97 -10.82 -3.16
C LEU A 32 -12.77 -12.08 -3.99
N ASP A 33 -13.27 -12.12 -5.22
CA ASP A 33 -13.12 -13.30 -6.11
C ASP A 33 -11.64 -13.57 -6.42
N GLN A 34 -10.90 -12.52 -6.77
CA GLN A 34 -9.46 -12.59 -7.03
C GLN A 34 -8.67 -12.94 -5.76
N GLU A 35 -9.09 -12.44 -4.60
CA GLU A 35 -8.49 -12.76 -3.30
C GLU A 35 -8.66 -14.26 -2.97
N ILE A 36 -9.86 -14.81 -3.15
CA ILE A 36 -10.13 -16.24 -2.94
C ILE A 36 -9.22 -17.08 -3.84
N LYS A 37 -9.11 -16.70 -5.11
CA LYS A 37 -8.28 -17.39 -6.10
C LYS A 37 -6.78 -17.33 -5.78
N TYR A 38 -6.25 -16.16 -5.43
CA TYR A 38 -4.81 -15.94 -5.34
C TYR A 38 -4.23 -16.05 -3.93
N VAL A 39 -5.03 -15.81 -2.89
CA VAL A 39 -4.57 -15.80 -1.50
C VAL A 39 -5.08 -17.03 -0.74
N TRP A 40 -6.38 -17.29 -0.79
CA TRP A 40 -6.99 -18.33 0.04
C TRP A 40 -6.76 -19.75 -0.48
N ASN A 41 -6.79 -19.93 -1.81
CA ASN A 41 -6.59 -21.23 -2.45
C ASN A 41 -5.11 -21.61 -2.63
N ARG A 42 -4.17 -20.79 -2.16
CA ARG A 42 -2.72 -21.00 -2.30
C ARG A 42 -2.03 -21.11 -0.95
N PRO A 43 -0.85 -21.77 -0.86
CA PRO A 43 -0.08 -21.78 0.37
C PRO A 43 0.34 -20.35 0.75
N TRP A 44 0.18 -20.01 2.03
CA TRP A 44 0.42 -18.64 2.50
C TRP A 44 1.91 -18.30 2.43
N SER A 45 2.23 -17.28 1.65
CA SER A 45 3.55 -16.65 1.65
C SER A 45 3.63 -15.47 2.61
N LEU A 46 4.85 -15.01 2.93
CA LEU A 46 5.06 -13.80 3.71
C LEU A 46 4.35 -12.59 3.09
N MET A 47 4.35 -12.48 1.75
CA MET A 47 3.64 -11.43 1.02
C MET A 47 2.12 -11.55 1.16
N SER A 48 1.60 -12.78 1.16
CA SER A 48 0.17 -13.05 1.37
C SER A 48 -0.25 -12.64 2.78
N CYS A 49 0.58 -12.92 3.78
CA CYS A 49 0.35 -12.49 5.16
C CYS A 49 0.37 -10.95 5.28
N LEU A 50 1.39 -10.28 4.74
CA LEU A 50 1.47 -8.81 4.72
C LEU A 50 0.27 -8.19 4.01
N TYR A 51 -0.15 -8.78 2.89
CA TYR A 51 -1.34 -8.36 2.15
C TYR A 51 -2.61 -8.46 3.01
N LEU A 52 -2.83 -9.60 3.67
CA LEU A 52 -4.00 -9.80 4.53
C LEU A 52 -3.99 -8.81 5.70
N VAL A 53 -2.84 -8.61 6.35
CA VAL A 53 -2.71 -7.63 7.44
C VAL A 53 -3.09 -6.24 6.96
N VAL A 54 -2.47 -5.74 5.89
CA VAL A 54 -2.75 -4.39 5.36
C VAL A 54 -4.20 -4.25 4.93
N ARG A 55 -4.77 -5.27 4.27
CA ARG A 55 -6.17 -5.26 3.84
C ARG A 55 -7.12 -5.19 5.04
N TYR A 56 -7.14 -6.20 5.90
CA TYR A 56 -8.12 -6.27 6.97
C TYR A 56 -7.89 -5.22 8.06
N LEU A 57 -6.64 -4.83 8.34
CA LEU A 57 -6.36 -3.69 9.20
C LEU A 57 -6.90 -2.40 8.59
N GLY A 58 -6.63 -2.13 7.31
CA GLY A 58 -7.17 -0.96 6.61
C GLY A 58 -8.69 -0.93 6.58
N LEU A 59 -9.36 -2.07 6.39
CA LEU A 59 -10.83 -2.17 6.50
C LEU A 59 -11.31 -1.77 7.89
N SER A 60 -10.70 -2.36 8.92
CA SER A 60 -11.11 -2.11 10.31
C SER A 60 -10.95 -0.64 10.69
N LEU A 61 -9.86 0.00 10.22
CA LEU A 61 -9.61 1.43 10.43
C LEU A 61 -10.63 2.29 9.69
N ALA A 62 -10.87 2.04 8.40
CA ALA A 62 -11.81 2.82 7.60
C ALA A 62 -13.25 2.73 8.12
N ILE A 63 -13.70 1.53 8.54
CA ILE A 63 -15.01 1.34 9.16
C ILE A 63 -15.10 2.12 10.48
N THR A 64 -14.07 2.01 11.31
CA THR A 64 -14.06 2.67 12.62
C THR A 64 -14.05 4.20 12.47
N TRP A 65 -13.25 4.73 11.54
CA TRP A 65 -13.24 6.15 11.17
C TRP A 65 -14.62 6.62 10.67
N GLY A 66 -15.22 5.89 9.73
CA GLY A 66 -16.55 6.21 9.21
C GLY A 66 -17.64 6.21 10.29
N CYS A 67 -17.54 5.33 11.29
CA CYS A 67 -18.47 5.28 12.42
C CYS A 67 -18.29 6.41 13.43
N TRP A 68 -17.05 6.88 13.64
CA TRP A 68 -16.69 7.76 14.75
C TRP A 68 -17.23 9.19 14.61
N GLY A 69 -17.39 9.71 13.40
CA GLY A 69 -17.69 11.13 13.19
C GLY A 69 -19.18 11.56 13.09
N GLY A 70 -20.14 10.65 13.27
CA GLY A 70 -21.56 11.05 13.29
C GLY A 70 -22.61 9.99 12.99
N MET A 71 -22.23 8.88 12.32
CA MET A 71 -23.20 7.83 12.01
C MET A 71 -23.79 7.16 13.26
N PHE A 72 -22.98 7.03 14.31
CA PHE A 72 -23.41 6.46 15.57
C PHE A 72 -23.03 7.37 16.73
N TYR A 73 -23.94 7.50 17.70
CA TYR A 73 -23.61 8.12 18.96
C TYR A 73 -22.66 7.22 19.76
N ILE A 74 -21.49 7.76 20.09
CA ILE A 74 -20.48 7.09 20.92
C ILE A 74 -20.27 7.97 22.16
N PRO A 75 -20.34 7.41 23.38
CA PRO A 75 -20.09 8.18 24.59
C PRO A 75 -18.63 8.63 24.67
N GLU A 76 -18.38 9.78 25.32
CA GLU A 76 -17.08 10.46 25.36
C GLU A 76 -15.91 9.54 25.76
N SER A 77 -16.10 8.72 26.79
CA SER A 77 -15.05 7.80 27.27
C SER A 77 -14.66 6.76 26.23
N VAL A 78 -15.65 6.20 25.53
CA VAL A 78 -15.42 5.20 24.47
C VAL A 78 -14.85 5.88 23.23
N SER A 79 -15.27 7.11 22.94
CA SER A 79 -14.75 7.91 21.82
C SER A 79 -13.26 8.21 21.99
N TYR A 80 -12.80 8.49 23.21
CA TYR A 80 -11.37 8.68 23.48
C TYR A 80 -10.57 7.41 23.18
N ASP A 81 -11.00 6.27 23.72
CA ASP A 81 -10.29 4.99 23.51
C ASP A 81 -10.29 4.58 22.04
N ILE A 82 -11.40 4.79 21.32
CA ILE A 82 -11.49 4.52 19.87
C ILE A 82 -10.51 5.38 19.09
N LEU A 83 -10.42 6.68 19.39
CA LEU A 83 -9.49 7.58 18.70
C LEU A 83 -8.04 7.15 18.91
N VAL A 84 -7.67 6.78 20.14
CA VAL A 84 -6.34 6.24 20.43
C VAL A 84 -6.07 4.97 19.62
N VAL A 85 -7.03 4.04 19.56
CA VAL A 85 -6.90 2.81 18.76
C VAL A 85 -6.77 3.11 17.26
N LEU A 86 -7.53 4.08 16.74
CA LEU A 86 -7.46 4.51 15.34
C LEU A 86 -6.07 5.04 14.98
N GLU A 87 -5.54 5.95 15.81
CA GLU A 87 -4.25 6.59 15.57
C GLU A 87 -3.09 5.59 15.65
N TRP A 88 -3.07 4.74 16.69
CA TRP A 88 -2.08 3.66 16.78
C TRP A 88 -2.20 2.67 15.63
N GLY A 89 -3.44 2.33 15.25
CA GLY A 89 -3.69 1.44 14.13
C GLY A 89 -3.24 2.05 12.79
N ALA A 90 -3.39 3.36 12.59
CA ALA A 90 -2.88 4.08 11.43
C ALA A 90 -1.35 4.04 11.37
N SER A 91 -0.64 4.24 12.49
CA SER A 91 0.82 4.10 12.56
C SER A 91 1.30 2.68 12.25
N VAL A 92 0.60 1.66 12.78
CA VAL A 92 0.88 0.26 12.48
C VAL A 92 0.65 -0.03 11.00
N TYR A 93 -0.46 0.46 10.44
CA TYR A 93 -0.77 0.33 9.02
C TYR A 93 0.32 0.95 8.14
N PHE A 94 0.74 2.18 8.47
CA PHE A 94 1.83 2.87 7.78
C PHE A 94 3.11 2.02 7.77
N CYS A 95 3.47 1.41 8.90
CA CYS A 95 4.65 0.56 8.97
C CYS A 95 4.58 -0.65 8.04
N PHE A 96 3.41 -1.31 7.95
CA PHE A 96 3.22 -2.43 7.03
C PHE A 96 3.16 -1.99 5.57
N ALA A 97 2.51 -0.87 5.26
CA ALA A 97 2.45 -0.32 3.91
C ALA A 97 3.85 0.05 3.38
N GLU A 98 4.67 0.70 4.21
CA GLU A 98 6.07 1.01 3.88
C GLU A 98 6.93 -0.25 3.75
N ALA A 99 6.74 -1.24 4.61
CA ALA A 99 7.44 -2.52 4.47
C ALA A 99 7.14 -3.19 3.11
N ILE A 100 5.88 -3.13 2.64
CA ILE A 100 5.50 -3.61 1.32
C ILE A 100 6.20 -2.81 0.21
N LEU A 101 6.31 -1.48 0.35
CA LEU A 101 7.02 -0.64 -0.62
C LEU A 101 8.50 -0.96 -0.71
N ILE A 102 9.17 -1.05 0.43
CA ILE A 102 10.58 -1.42 0.53
C ILE A 102 10.80 -2.80 -0.10
N TRP A 103 9.93 -3.77 0.22
CA TRP A 103 10.01 -5.12 -0.34
C TRP A 103 9.86 -5.12 -1.87
N ARG A 104 8.90 -4.36 -2.40
CA ARG A 104 8.70 -4.21 -3.86
C ARG A 104 9.90 -3.56 -4.53
N LEU A 105 10.46 -2.51 -3.94
CA LEU A 105 11.64 -1.84 -4.47
C LEU A 105 12.88 -2.75 -4.43
N TYR A 106 13.02 -3.54 -3.36
CA TYR A 106 14.05 -4.55 -3.23
C TYR A 106 13.97 -5.62 -4.33
N ALA A 107 12.76 -6.10 -4.63
CA ALA A 107 12.53 -7.03 -5.73
C ALA A 107 12.88 -6.41 -7.10
N LEU A 108 12.52 -5.14 -7.33
CA LEU A 108 12.81 -4.43 -8.57
C LEU A 108 14.32 -4.15 -8.79
N CYS A 109 15.07 -3.98 -7.69
CA CYS A 109 16.50 -3.70 -7.68
C CYS A 109 17.36 -4.97 -7.65
N ASN A 110 16.88 -6.08 -8.24
CA ASN A 110 17.60 -7.35 -8.35
C ASN A 110 18.13 -7.86 -6.99
N GLN A 111 17.37 -7.65 -5.90
CA GLN A 111 17.64 -8.21 -4.57
C GLN A 111 19.01 -7.84 -3.96
N SER A 112 19.57 -6.68 -4.30
CA SER A 112 20.83 -6.20 -3.70
C SER A 112 20.71 -6.02 -2.19
N LYS A 113 21.44 -6.83 -1.41
CA LYS A 113 21.46 -6.77 0.06
C LYS A 113 21.89 -5.40 0.57
N LEU A 114 22.82 -4.73 -0.13
CA LEU A 114 23.27 -3.39 0.22
C LEU A 114 22.11 -2.39 0.18
N LEU A 115 21.29 -2.45 -0.87
CA LEU A 115 20.14 -1.54 -1.00
C LEU A 115 19.12 -1.81 0.10
N LEU A 116 18.85 -3.08 0.42
CA LEU A 116 17.94 -3.42 1.52
C LEU A 116 18.41 -2.84 2.85
N TYR A 117 19.71 -2.95 3.17
CA TYR A 117 20.25 -2.37 4.40
C TYR A 117 20.14 -0.84 4.41
N VAL A 118 20.32 -0.17 3.27
CA VAL A 118 20.12 1.28 3.16
C VAL A 118 18.65 1.64 3.38
N LEU A 119 17.71 0.94 2.74
CA LEU A 119 16.27 1.20 2.84
C LEU A 119 15.75 0.96 4.26
N VAL A 120 16.06 -0.20 4.84
CA VAL A 120 15.63 -0.55 6.20
C VAL A 120 16.35 0.31 7.24
N GLY A 121 17.65 0.56 7.05
CA GLY A 121 18.44 1.38 7.97
C GLY A 121 17.99 2.84 8.02
N SER A 122 17.45 3.38 6.92
CA SER A 122 16.85 4.72 6.91
C SER A 122 15.39 4.74 7.39
N PHE A 123 14.65 3.63 7.24
CA PHE A 123 13.29 3.50 7.73
C PHE A 123 13.20 3.33 9.26
N LEU A 124 14.10 2.55 9.87
CA LEU A 124 14.07 2.26 11.31
C LEU A 124 14.09 3.51 12.22
N PRO A 125 14.94 4.52 11.98
CA PRO A 125 14.90 5.78 12.74
C PRO A 125 13.56 6.52 12.60
N ILE A 126 12.94 6.47 11.42
CA ILE A 126 11.65 7.11 11.16
C ILE A 126 10.56 6.43 11.98
N VAL A 127 10.54 5.09 12.01
CA VAL A 127 9.61 4.32 12.84
C VAL A 127 9.81 4.62 14.32
N ALA A 128 11.06 4.73 14.79
CA ALA A 128 11.34 5.08 16.18
C ALA A 128 10.83 6.49 16.53
N LEU A 129 11.00 7.46 15.63
CA LEU A 129 10.47 8.83 15.79
C LEU A 129 8.95 8.86 15.79
N LEU A 130 8.30 8.11 14.90
CA LEU A 130 6.85 7.96 14.83
C LEU A 130 6.29 7.42 16.15
N ILE A 131 6.75 6.24 16.59
CA ILE A 131 6.30 5.60 17.82
C ILE A 131 6.57 6.50 19.04
N GLY A 132 7.73 7.15 19.10
CA GLY A 132 8.05 8.07 20.20
C GLY A 132 7.09 9.26 20.27
N THR A 133 6.64 9.75 19.11
CA THR A 133 5.69 10.85 19.01
C THR A 133 4.29 10.40 19.38
N ASP A 134 3.87 9.22 18.91
CA ASP A 134 2.58 8.63 19.25
C ASP A 134 2.47 8.37 20.76
N ILE A 135 3.53 7.84 21.38
CA ILE A 135 3.59 7.69 22.84
C ILE A 135 3.48 9.06 23.51
N TYR A 136 4.23 10.06 23.04
CA TYR A 136 4.23 11.40 23.61
C TYR A 136 2.86 12.10 23.53
N LEU A 137 2.19 11.99 22.38
CA LEU A 137 0.89 12.60 22.13
C LEU A 137 -0.24 11.84 22.80
N TYR A 138 -0.30 10.51 22.64
CA TYR A 138 -1.45 9.72 23.07
C TYR A 138 -1.39 9.26 24.54
N SER A 139 -0.20 9.21 25.15
CA SER A 139 -0.08 8.85 26.58
C SER A 139 -0.42 10.01 27.52
N ARG A 140 -0.62 11.23 26.99
CA ARG A 140 -0.92 12.42 27.79
C ARG A 140 -2.39 12.81 27.63
N PRO A 141 -3.24 12.66 28.66
CA PRO A 141 -4.65 13.05 28.58
C PRO A 141 -4.86 14.57 28.42
N HIS A 142 -3.82 15.38 28.62
CA HIS A 142 -3.87 16.83 28.36
C HIS A 142 -3.51 17.21 26.91
N ALA A 143 -3.00 16.28 26.11
CA ALA A 143 -2.53 16.57 24.75
C ALA A 143 -3.68 16.78 23.75
N PHE A 144 -4.76 16.04 23.95
CA PHE A 144 -5.97 16.09 23.14
C PHE A 144 -7.18 15.90 24.05
N SER A 145 -8.30 16.48 23.67
CA SER A 145 -9.57 16.33 24.38
C SER A 145 -10.68 16.00 23.40
N VAL A 146 -11.49 15.02 23.77
CA VAL A 146 -12.77 14.74 23.10
C VAL A 146 -13.83 15.59 23.78
N ILE A 147 -14.62 16.31 23.00
CA ILE A 147 -15.69 17.18 23.50
C ILE A 147 -17.01 16.67 22.91
N GLU A 148 -17.99 16.39 23.77
CA GLU A 148 -19.36 16.11 23.34
C GLU A 148 -20.07 17.42 22.97
N LEU A 149 -20.44 17.57 21.69
CA LEU A 149 -21.31 18.64 21.24
C LEU A 149 -22.76 18.18 21.32
N VAL A 150 -23.53 18.89 22.15
CA VAL A 150 -24.97 18.66 22.30
C VAL A 150 -25.71 19.72 21.48
N THR A 151 -26.27 19.30 20.34
CA THR A 151 -27.23 20.12 19.58
C THR A 151 -28.67 19.71 19.93
N PRO A 152 -29.70 20.52 19.61
CA PRO A 152 -31.08 20.18 19.94
C PRO A 152 -31.57 18.85 19.35
N ASN A 153 -30.95 18.39 18.26
CA ASN A 153 -31.38 17.20 17.52
C ASN A 153 -30.40 16.03 17.65
N ILE A 154 -29.10 16.28 17.84
CA ILE A 154 -28.05 15.25 17.78
C ILE A 154 -26.95 15.54 18.81
N LYS A 155 -26.47 14.48 19.46
CA LYS A 155 -25.24 14.51 20.25
C LYS A 155 -24.14 13.80 19.47
N TYR A 156 -22.97 14.40 19.38
CA TYR A 156 -21.83 13.79 18.71
C TYR A 156 -20.52 14.24 19.37
N CYS A 157 -19.46 13.47 19.16
CA CYS A 157 -18.13 13.79 19.69
C CYS A 157 -17.28 14.46 18.61
N THR A 158 -16.57 15.51 18.99
CA THR A 158 -15.47 16.08 18.20
C THR A 158 -14.19 15.94 19.00
N PHE A 159 -13.06 15.88 18.33
CA PHE A 159 -11.76 15.95 18.98
C PHE A 159 -11.10 17.31 18.72
N SER A 160 -10.27 17.73 19.67
CA SER A 160 -9.44 18.93 19.55
C SER A 160 -8.06 18.66 20.13
N PHE A 161 -7.03 19.07 19.40
CA PHE A 161 -5.66 19.08 19.92
C PHE A 161 -5.45 20.30 20.80
N ASN A 162 -5.03 20.07 22.04
CA ASN A 162 -4.68 21.14 22.98
C ASN A 162 -3.19 21.52 22.88
N ILE A 163 -2.38 20.65 22.27
CA ILE A 163 -0.99 20.91 21.93
C ILE A 163 -0.93 21.48 20.50
N GLY A 164 -0.08 22.48 20.29
CA GLY A 164 0.11 23.07 18.96
C GLY A 164 0.61 22.03 17.94
N PRO A 165 0.42 22.27 16.63
CA PRO A 165 0.67 21.30 15.55
C PRO A 165 2.15 20.94 15.35
N MET A 166 3.06 21.59 16.08
CA MET A 166 4.50 21.50 15.90
C MET A 166 5.04 20.05 15.96
N PRO A 167 4.70 19.21 16.97
CA PRO A 167 5.23 17.84 17.03
C PRO A 167 4.85 16.99 15.82
N ALA A 168 3.60 17.10 15.34
CA ALA A 168 3.11 16.36 14.18
C ALA A 168 3.79 16.83 12.87
N ILE A 169 3.98 18.15 12.72
CA ILE A 169 4.69 18.70 11.54
C ILE A 169 6.14 18.22 11.50
N TYR A 170 6.87 18.33 12.62
CA TYR A 170 8.30 17.95 12.65
C TYR A 170 8.52 16.46 12.39
N THR A 171 7.58 15.61 12.80
CA THR A 171 7.67 14.15 12.64
C THR A 171 7.27 13.71 11.24
N SER A 172 6.42 14.49 10.58
CA SER A 172 6.04 14.24 9.18
C SER A 172 7.13 14.58 8.17
N ILE A 173 8.04 15.53 8.47
CA ILE A 173 9.10 15.93 7.54
C ILE A 173 10.03 14.76 7.14
N PRO A 174 10.62 14.00 8.08
CA PRO A 174 11.42 12.81 7.73
C PRO A 174 10.66 11.78 6.90
N ILE A 175 9.36 11.59 7.17
CA ILE A 175 8.50 10.65 6.44
C ILE A 175 8.36 11.09 4.98
N VAL A 176 7.99 12.36 4.74
CA VAL A 176 7.86 12.89 3.37
C VAL A 176 9.20 12.84 2.63
N CYS A 177 10.30 13.17 3.30
CA CYS A 177 11.64 13.07 2.71
C CYS A 177 11.98 11.62 2.30
N TYR A 178 11.59 10.64 3.11
CA TYR A 178 11.78 9.23 2.82
C TYR A 178 10.94 8.76 1.63
N ASP A 179 9.68 9.16 1.56
CA ASP A 179 8.79 8.86 0.42
C ASP A 179 9.33 9.46 -0.88
N VAL A 180 9.81 10.71 -0.84
CA VAL A 180 10.46 11.34 -1.99
C VAL A 180 11.69 10.53 -2.41
N PHE A 181 12.51 10.08 -1.45
CA PHE A 181 13.65 9.22 -1.73
C PHE A 181 13.23 7.89 -2.38
N LEU A 182 12.16 7.24 -1.89
CA LEU A 182 11.62 6.02 -2.49
C LEU A 182 11.11 6.24 -3.92
N VAL A 183 10.37 7.34 -4.16
CA VAL A 183 9.86 7.71 -5.50
C VAL A 183 11.02 7.93 -6.47
N ILE A 184 12.05 8.68 -6.07
CA ILE A 184 13.23 8.95 -6.89
C ILE A 184 13.96 7.64 -7.20
N LEU A 185 14.17 6.78 -6.21
CA LEU A 185 14.86 5.51 -6.38
C LEU A 185 14.06 4.56 -7.28
N ALA A 186 12.75 4.46 -7.09
CA ALA A 186 11.87 3.68 -7.95
C ALA A 186 11.93 4.18 -9.40
N ALA A 187 11.80 5.49 -9.62
CA ALA A 187 11.90 6.09 -10.95
C ALA A 187 13.28 5.85 -11.59
N ALA A 188 14.37 6.03 -10.84
CA ALA A 188 15.73 5.80 -11.34
C ALA A 188 15.97 4.34 -11.75
N THR A 189 15.54 3.39 -10.92
CA THR A 189 15.64 1.96 -11.23
C THR A 189 14.84 1.59 -12.47
N LEU A 190 13.63 2.13 -12.61
CA LEU A 190 12.80 1.91 -13.79
C LEU A 190 13.41 2.50 -15.06
N MET A 191 13.90 3.73 -14.99
CA MET A 191 14.57 4.39 -16.13
C MET A 191 15.82 3.64 -16.56
N ARG A 192 16.58 3.09 -15.61
CA ARG A 192 17.73 2.22 -15.90
C ARG A 192 17.29 0.96 -16.65
N HIS A 193 16.28 0.25 -16.15
CA HIS A 193 15.74 -0.95 -16.81
C HIS A 193 15.22 -0.66 -18.22
N PHE A 194 14.54 0.47 -18.43
CA PHE A 194 14.09 0.89 -19.76
C PHE A 194 15.26 1.22 -20.69
N LYS A 195 16.30 1.89 -20.18
CA LYS A 195 17.48 2.23 -20.98
C LYS A 195 18.22 0.98 -21.42
N GLU A 196 18.50 0.06 -20.48
CA GLU A 196 19.15 -1.22 -20.79
C GLU A 196 18.34 -2.00 -21.84
N ARG A 197 17.01 -2.11 -21.70
CA ARG A 197 16.17 -2.77 -22.71
C ARG A 197 16.15 -2.07 -24.07
N ARG A 198 16.18 -0.73 -24.09
CA ARG A 198 16.23 0.05 -25.33
C ARG A 198 17.54 -0.20 -26.09
N GLU A 199 18.64 -0.34 -25.37
CA GLU A 199 19.95 -0.67 -25.95
C GLU A 199 19.95 -2.07 -26.60
N TYR A 200 19.24 -3.04 -26.02
CA TYR A 200 19.07 -4.38 -26.59
C TYR A 200 17.97 -4.50 -27.66
N LYS A 201 17.37 -3.39 -28.12
CA LYS A 201 16.24 -3.35 -29.10
C LYS A 201 15.05 -4.28 -28.72
N MET A 202 14.88 -4.63 -27.44
CA MET A 202 13.71 -5.38 -27.01
C MET A 202 12.50 -4.43 -26.95
N ARG A 203 11.43 -4.77 -27.68
CA ARG A 203 10.17 -4.05 -27.55
C ARG A 203 9.62 -4.28 -26.14
N PRO A 204 9.29 -3.21 -25.39
CA PRO A 204 8.66 -3.37 -24.09
C PRO A 204 7.28 -4.01 -24.28
N ASN A 205 7.02 -5.11 -23.57
CA ASN A 205 5.70 -5.73 -23.53
C ASN A 205 4.71 -4.72 -22.89
N ALA A 206 3.51 -4.57 -23.46
CA ALA A 206 2.49 -3.64 -22.95
C ALA A 206 2.17 -3.90 -21.46
N TYR A 207 2.17 -5.17 -21.05
CA TYR A 207 1.97 -5.58 -19.65
C TYR A 207 3.07 -5.07 -18.71
N MET A 208 4.33 -5.12 -19.14
CA MET A 208 5.45 -4.63 -18.34
C MET A 208 5.35 -3.11 -18.11
N VAL A 209 5.00 -2.34 -19.15
CA VAL A 209 4.79 -0.90 -19.04
C VAL A 209 3.61 -0.58 -18.11
N MET A 210 2.54 -1.37 -18.20
CA MET A 210 1.36 -1.24 -17.35
C MET A 210 1.70 -1.46 -15.88
N ILE A 211 2.37 -2.57 -15.54
CA ILE A 211 2.79 -2.89 -14.16
C ILE A 211 3.67 -1.77 -13.61
N VAL A 212 4.69 -1.35 -14.37
CA VAL A 212 5.61 -0.27 -13.98
C VAL A 212 4.87 1.05 -13.70
N ARG A 213 3.92 1.42 -14.56
CA ARG A 213 3.10 2.62 -14.37
C ARG A 213 2.30 2.54 -13.07
N TYR A 214 1.72 1.38 -12.76
CA TYR A 214 0.98 1.18 -11.51
C TYR A 214 1.87 1.29 -10.27
N HIS A 215 3.11 0.78 -10.33
CA HIS A 215 4.08 0.97 -9.25
C HIS A 215 4.39 2.46 -9.00
N ILE A 216 4.71 3.22 -10.06
CA ILE A 216 4.99 4.67 -9.90
C ILE A 216 3.76 5.40 -9.35
N LEU A 217 2.57 5.13 -9.89
CA LEU A 217 1.34 5.74 -9.42
C LEU A 217 1.12 5.48 -7.93
N TYR A 218 1.43 4.28 -7.46
CA TYR A 218 1.35 3.95 -6.04
C TYR A 218 2.32 4.78 -5.19
N PHE A 219 3.61 4.86 -5.56
CA PHE A 219 4.58 5.70 -4.84
C PHE A 219 4.16 7.18 -4.83
N VAL A 220 3.65 7.69 -5.94
CA VAL A 220 3.17 9.08 -6.04
C VAL A 220 1.92 9.32 -5.19
N LEU A 221 0.99 8.37 -5.16
CA LEU A 221 -0.22 8.48 -4.36
C LEU A 221 0.07 8.37 -2.86
N ASN A 222 1.02 7.51 -2.45
CA ASN A 222 1.53 7.46 -1.07
C ASN A 222 2.17 8.80 -0.67
N LEU A 223 3.06 9.34 -1.51
CA LEU A 223 3.66 10.65 -1.27
C LEU A 223 2.59 11.76 -1.18
N THR A 224 1.61 11.74 -2.08
CA THR A 224 0.50 12.70 -2.08
C THR A 224 -0.29 12.60 -0.77
N ASN A 225 -0.55 11.39 -0.29
CA ASN A 225 -1.21 11.15 0.98
C ASN A 225 -0.43 11.77 2.15
N GLN A 226 0.88 11.52 2.22
CA GLN A 226 1.71 12.07 3.30
C GLN A 226 1.76 13.60 3.25
N VAL A 227 1.88 14.18 2.06
CA VAL A 227 1.87 15.64 1.87
C VAL A 227 0.54 16.25 2.30
N LEU A 228 -0.58 15.65 1.92
CA LEU A 228 -1.92 16.09 2.33
C LEU A 228 -2.08 16.05 3.85
N MET A 229 -1.62 14.98 4.49
CA MET A 229 -1.60 14.87 5.96
C MET A 229 -0.78 15.97 6.63
N VAL A 230 0.36 16.38 6.07
CA VAL A 230 1.12 17.53 6.60
C VAL A 230 0.36 18.84 6.43
N ILE A 231 -0.30 19.03 5.28
CA ILE A 231 -1.02 20.26 4.96
C ILE A 231 -2.25 20.40 5.87
N LEU A 232 -2.89 19.30 6.31
CA LEU A 232 -3.99 19.34 7.30
C LEU A 232 -3.59 20.09 8.58
N TRP A 233 -2.33 20.01 9.00
CA TRP A 233 -1.81 20.74 10.16
C TRP A 233 -1.58 22.25 9.91
N ALA A 234 -1.65 22.71 8.66
CA ALA A 234 -1.34 24.07 8.24
C ALA A 234 -2.54 25.05 8.25
N HIS A 235 -3.61 24.76 8.99
CA HIS A 235 -4.82 25.61 9.11
C HIS A 235 -5.51 25.91 7.77
N ILE A 236 -6.08 24.88 7.15
CA ILE A 236 -6.88 24.98 5.91
C ILE A 236 -8.38 25.18 6.28
N PRO A 237 -9.21 25.81 5.42
CA PRO A 237 -10.66 25.76 5.57
C PRO A 237 -11.24 24.33 5.68
N THR A 238 -12.24 24.16 6.55
CA THR A 238 -12.88 22.89 6.94
C THR A 238 -13.31 21.97 5.77
N PRO A 239 -13.91 22.46 4.66
CA PRO A 239 -14.31 21.58 3.56
C PRO A 239 -13.12 20.90 2.88
N ALA A 240 -11.99 21.61 2.77
CA ALA A 240 -10.78 21.06 2.19
C ALA A 240 -10.06 20.11 3.16
N MET A 241 -10.17 20.35 4.47
CA MET A 241 -9.69 19.39 5.48
C MET A 241 -10.44 18.07 5.38
N ASN A 242 -11.77 18.10 5.42
CA ASN A 242 -12.59 16.88 5.39
C ASN A 242 -12.40 16.09 4.08
N LEU A 243 -12.21 16.77 2.94
CA LEU A 243 -11.92 16.10 1.66
C LEU A 243 -10.52 15.47 1.64
N SER A 244 -9.54 16.14 2.27
CA SER A 244 -8.19 15.61 2.41
C SER A 244 -8.17 14.40 3.34
N GLU A 245 -8.90 14.45 4.45
CA GLU A 245 -9.10 13.34 5.39
C GLU A 245 -9.77 12.15 4.69
N LEU A 246 -10.86 12.37 3.94
CA LEU A 246 -11.48 11.36 3.09
C LEU A 246 -10.45 10.71 2.14
N PHE A 247 -9.67 11.52 1.41
CA PHE A 247 -8.66 10.97 0.50
C PHE A 247 -7.64 10.12 1.26
N SER A 248 -7.17 10.62 2.39
CA SER A 248 -6.14 9.96 3.19
C SER A 248 -6.60 8.68 3.87
N ASP A 249 -7.86 8.61 4.26
CA ASP A 249 -8.46 7.47 4.93
C ASP A 249 -9.05 6.44 3.96
N THR A 250 -9.03 6.69 2.64
CA THR A 250 -9.53 5.70 1.66
C THR A 250 -8.45 5.24 0.70
N MET A 251 -7.66 6.16 0.16
CA MET A 251 -6.78 5.85 -0.97
C MET A 251 -5.71 4.82 -0.64
N PRO A 252 -5.00 4.91 0.51
CA PRO A 252 -4.00 3.91 0.87
C PRO A 252 -4.59 2.50 0.98
N PHE A 253 -5.79 2.38 1.57
CA PHE A 253 -6.45 1.10 1.83
C PHE A 253 -6.99 0.42 0.56
N ILE A 254 -7.32 1.18 -0.48
CA ILE A 254 -7.79 0.63 -1.75
C ILE A 254 -6.62 0.30 -2.67
N LEU A 255 -5.67 1.22 -2.77
CA LEU A 255 -4.64 1.15 -3.79
C LEU A 255 -3.64 0.02 -3.53
N ALA A 256 -3.28 -0.21 -2.26
CA ALA A 256 -2.35 -1.28 -1.90
C ALA A 256 -2.90 -2.65 -2.31
N PRO A 257 -4.10 -3.08 -1.87
CA PRO A 257 -4.64 -4.38 -2.26
C PRO A 257 -4.85 -4.56 -3.77
N ARG A 258 -5.35 -3.53 -4.47
CA ARG A 258 -5.54 -3.56 -5.93
C ARG A 258 -4.26 -3.84 -6.67
N LEU A 259 -3.20 -3.13 -6.30
CA LEU A 259 -1.90 -3.27 -6.94
C LEU A 259 -1.29 -4.66 -6.72
N ILE A 260 -1.49 -5.25 -5.54
CA ILE A 260 -0.97 -6.59 -5.23
C ILE A 260 -1.69 -7.63 -6.09
N ILE A 261 -3.03 -7.58 -6.10
CA ILE A 261 -3.84 -8.53 -6.84
C ILE A 261 -3.63 -8.38 -8.35
N SER A 262 -3.54 -7.16 -8.89
CA SER A 262 -3.33 -6.96 -10.33
C SER A 262 -2.03 -7.62 -10.81
N ILE A 263 -0.99 -7.62 -9.97
CA ILE A 263 0.27 -8.28 -10.27
C ILE A 263 0.07 -9.81 -10.29
N TRP A 264 -0.59 -10.38 -9.27
CA TRP A 264 -0.89 -11.82 -9.25
C TRP A 264 -1.75 -12.27 -10.43
N ASP A 265 -2.71 -11.46 -10.83
CA ASP A 265 -3.58 -11.74 -11.97
C ASP A 265 -2.78 -11.79 -13.28
N THR A 266 -1.91 -10.79 -13.52
CA THR A 266 -1.03 -10.79 -14.69
C THR A 266 -0.11 -12.01 -14.74
N HIS A 267 0.39 -12.48 -13.58
CA HIS A 267 1.24 -13.65 -13.51
C HIS A 267 0.51 -14.99 -13.69
N ALA A 268 -0.80 -15.03 -13.44
CA ALA A 268 -1.58 -16.24 -13.65
C ALA A 268 -1.98 -16.43 -15.12
N GLN A 269 -1.91 -15.37 -15.94
CA GLN A 269 -2.32 -15.38 -17.34
C GLN A 269 -1.16 -15.66 -18.31
N ASP A 270 0.07 -15.32 -17.91
CA ASP A 270 1.27 -15.89 -18.53
C ASP A 270 1.46 -17.30 -17.93
N ASP A 271 1.58 -18.36 -18.75
CA ASP A 271 1.73 -19.78 -18.35
C ASP A 271 3.03 -20.10 -17.53
N CYS A 272 3.36 -19.29 -16.52
CA CYS A 272 4.39 -19.56 -15.54
C CYS A 272 3.82 -20.49 -14.48
N VAL A 273 4.03 -21.79 -14.69
CA VAL A 273 3.62 -22.90 -13.80
C VAL A 273 4.29 -22.83 -12.40
N TYR A 274 5.15 -21.84 -12.14
CA TYR A 274 5.73 -21.58 -10.82
C TYR A 274 5.67 -20.08 -10.47
N VAL A 275 4.51 -19.62 -10.00
CA VAL A 275 4.41 -18.32 -9.33
C VAL A 275 4.94 -18.50 -7.91
N SER A 276 6.23 -18.22 -7.71
CA SER A 276 6.90 -18.34 -6.42
C SER A 276 6.21 -17.56 -5.32
N THR A 277 6.33 -18.12 -4.12
CA THR A 277 5.96 -17.53 -2.84
C THR A 277 6.70 -16.22 -2.53
N ALA A 278 7.68 -15.82 -3.36
CA ALA A 278 8.31 -14.51 -3.33
C ALA A 278 8.14 -13.81 -4.68
N PHE A 279 8.11 -12.47 -4.67
CA PHE A 279 8.33 -11.62 -5.87
C PHE A 279 9.62 -11.98 -6.67
N ALA A 280 10.44 -12.92 -6.16
CA ALA A 280 11.65 -13.44 -6.75
C ALA A 280 11.44 -14.15 -8.11
N ASP A 281 10.29 -14.81 -8.34
CA ASP A 281 10.04 -15.48 -9.63
C ASP A 281 9.15 -14.64 -10.57
N CYS A 282 8.85 -13.39 -10.20
CA CYS A 282 8.31 -12.38 -11.14
C CYS A 282 9.28 -12.06 -12.29
N VAL A 283 10.48 -12.64 -12.27
CA VAL A 283 11.52 -12.56 -13.29
C VAL A 283 11.46 -13.79 -14.24
N CYS A 284 10.28 -14.34 -14.53
CA CYS A 284 10.11 -15.08 -15.78
C CYS A 284 9.96 -14.07 -16.94
N TRP A 285 11.11 -13.55 -17.38
CA TRP A 285 11.20 -12.73 -18.58
C TRP A 285 11.01 -13.71 -19.73
N THR A 286 9.77 -13.81 -20.20
CA THR A 286 9.37 -14.71 -21.28
C THR A 286 10.44 -14.74 -22.36
N SER A 287 10.88 -15.97 -22.62
CA SER A 287 11.91 -16.41 -23.55
C SER A 287 11.86 -15.67 -24.89
N PRO A 288 12.97 -15.64 -25.66
CA PRO A 288 12.94 -15.10 -27.02
C PRO A 288 11.79 -15.75 -27.80
N PRO A 289 11.10 -15.00 -28.68
CA PRO A 289 9.97 -15.54 -29.41
C PRO A 289 10.42 -16.82 -30.13
N ARG A 290 9.79 -17.95 -29.82
CA ARG A 290 9.84 -19.11 -30.70
C ARG A 290 9.29 -18.61 -32.03
N PHE A 291 10.16 -18.53 -33.03
CA PHE A 291 9.71 -18.50 -34.41
C PHE A 291 8.74 -19.67 -34.58
N GLU A 292 7.50 -19.38 -34.91
CA GLU A 292 6.54 -20.38 -35.40
C GLU A 292 7.14 -20.99 -36.67
N GLN A 293 7.82 -22.12 -36.52
CA GLN A 293 8.17 -22.97 -37.64
C GLN A 293 6.90 -23.74 -37.99
N HIS A 294 6.14 -23.18 -38.94
CA HIS A 294 5.03 -23.85 -39.59
C HIS A 294 5.56 -25.17 -40.18
N GLU A 295 5.06 -26.29 -39.66
CA GLU A 295 5.24 -27.62 -40.22
C GLU A 295 4.66 -27.65 -41.64
N MET A 296 5.46 -28.09 -42.60
CA MET A 296 4.93 -28.69 -43.82
C MET A 296 5.70 -29.98 -44.08
N ASP A 297 4.98 -31.08 -43.93
CA ASP A 297 5.41 -32.45 -44.16
C ASP A 297 6.17 -32.64 -45.48
N SER A 298 7.34 -33.30 -45.42
CA SER A 298 7.75 -34.24 -46.48
C SER A 298 8.86 -35.20 -46.02
N VAL A 299 8.48 -36.47 -46.08
CA VAL A 299 9.22 -37.74 -46.06
C VAL A 299 10.69 -37.68 -46.51
N ILE A 300 11.60 -38.29 -45.73
CA ILE A 300 12.65 -39.29 -46.12
C ILE A 300 13.48 -39.69 -44.86
N PRO A 301 13.81 -40.99 -44.63
CA PRO A 301 14.52 -41.43 -43.43
C PRO A 301 16.05 -41.56 -43.64
N LEU A 302 16.87 -40.99 -42.76
CA LEU A 302 18.33 -41.21 -42.73
C LEU A 302 18.91 -41.18 -41.30
N THR A 303 19.12 -42.38 -40.76
CA THR A 303 20.22 -42.90 -39.90
C THR A 303 21.11 -41.98 -39.05
N TRP A 304 21.15 -42.29 -37.73
CA TRP A 304 22.26 -42.31 -36.74
C TRP A 304 23.17 -41.07 -36.53
N ARG A 305 23.27 -40.59 -35.27
CA ARG A 305 24.41 -40.87 -34.32
C ARG A 305 24.31 -40.02 -33.02
N ASP A 306 24.40 -40.72 -31.88
CA ASP A 306 24.90 -40.40 -30.52
C ASP A 306 24.87 -38.96 -29.96
N GLY A 307 24.43 -38.82 -28.69
CA GLY A 307 25.00 -37.79 -27.81
C GLY A 307 24.19 -37.31 -26.58
N VAL A 308 24.24 -38.11 -25.51
CA VAL A 308 24.29 -37.69 -24.09
C VAL A 308 22.98 -37.34 -23.34
N SER A 309 22.76 -38.17 -22.31
CA SER A 309 21.74 -38.16 -21.26
C SER A 309 21.99 -37.10 -20.17
N CYS A 310 20.92 -36.50 -19.64
CA CYS A 310 20.95 -35.79 -18.35
C CYS A 310 20.52 -36.75 -17.25
N GLU A 311 21.48 -37.37 -16.57
CA GLU A 311 21.23 -38.14 -15.35
C GLU A 311 22.32 -37.85 -14.31
N SER A 312 21.87 -37.46 -13.12
CA SER A 312 22.58 -37.55 -11.83
C SER A 312 23.88 -36.74 -11.62
N VAL A 313 23.78 -35.61 -10.93
CA VAL A 313 24.82 -35.18 -9.97
C VAL A 313 24.14 -34.61 -8.72
N HIS A 314 23.87 -35.52 -7.77
CA HIS A 314 23.68 -35.20 -6.36
C HIS A 314 24.42 -36.28 -5.56
N ARG A 315 25.71 -36.07 -5.27
CA ARG A 315 26.39 -36.52 -4.04
C ARG A 315 27.87 -36.15 -4.06
N GLU A 316 28.31 -35.64 -2.91
CA GLU A 316 29.66 -35.79 -2.32
C GLU A 316 30.81 -35.06 -3.05
N GLN A 317 31.75 -34.38 -2.42
CA GLN A 317 32.27 -34.31 -1.04
C GLN A 317 33.26 -33.12 -1.02
N SER A 318 33.33 -32.35 0.07
CA SER A 318 34.54 -32.10 0.89
C SER A 318 34.30 -30.98 1.88
#